data_AF-B8IM65-F1
#
_entry.id   AF-B8IM65-F1
#
_cell.length_a   1.000
_cell.length_b   1.000
_cell.length_c   1.000
_cell.angle_alpha   90.00
_cell.angle_beta   90.00
_cell.angle_gamma   90.00
#
_symmetry.space_group_name_H-M   'P 1'
#
loop_
_entity.id
_entity.type
_entity.pdbx_description
1 polymer ?
#
loop_
_entity_poly.entity_id
_entity_poly.type
_entity_poly.pdbx_seq_one_letter_code
_entity_poly.pdbx_strand_id
1 'polypeptide(L)'
;MTARLLVALAVLTLAAASPRAAGADPARPRTDAEALGTWTLALDGSYRRCVVTLTSEAASGGHALRFPAGCRRALPILNGLSAWRLEDGALRFLDPEAKPVLDFALAETPGALKAAGSGETYALAPEGPRAAPPLPPVTPVALPQSAPAAKPPPDLWPTPPAAPEGVAGVYALDRYAETETCRLALDPGALRVLEGCRDLGLTVFDPVSWRYESGRLTLIARRGHVVTLLPVGEGRWRREPQVGMAFVLRRVAP
;
A
#
# COMPACT_ATOMS: atom_id res chain seq x y z
N MET A 1 -39.78 -30.12 -64.20
CA MET A 1 -38.46 -30.56 -63.69
C MET A 1 -37.45 -29.55 -64.21
N THR A 2 -36.63 -28.79 -63.48
CA THR A 2 -36.14 -28.74 -62.08
C THR A 2 -35.41 -27.39 -61.98
N ALA A 3 -35.85 -26.48 -61.10
CA ALA A 3 -35.22 -26.16 -59.80
C ALA A 3 -34.22 -24.98 -59.86
N ARG A 4 -34.64 -23.86 -59.26
CA ARG A 4 -33.87 -22.65 -58.93
C ARG A 4 -32.84 -22.99 -57.84
N LEU A 5 -31.58 -22.56 -57.98
CA LEU A 5 -30.63 -22.52 -56.86
C LEU A 5 -30.35 -21.06 -56.46
N LEU A 6 -30.83 -20.69 -55.27
CA LEU A 6 -30.42 -19.51 -54.52
C LEU A 6 -29.23 -19.93 -53.64
N VAL A 7 -28.06 -19.31 -53.85
CA VAL A 7 -26.88 -19.49 -52.99
C VAL A 7 -27.00 -18.51 -51.83
N ALA A 8 -27.29 -19.02 -50.63
CA ALA A 8 -27.28 -18.25 -49.39
C ALA A 8 -25.86 -18.19 -48.83
N LEU A 9 -25.27 -16.99 -48.76
CA LEU A 9 -24.02 -16.72 -48.05
C LEU A 9 -24.29 -16.74 -46.54
N ALA A 10 -23.82 -17.78 -45.85
CA ALA A 10 -23.82 -17.85 -44.40
C ALA A 10 -22.62 -17.06 -43.84
N VAL A 11 -22.88 -15.94 -43.18
CA VAL A 11 -21.87 -15.18 -42.42
C VAL A 11 -21.69 -15.85 -41.06
N LEU A 12 -20.60 -16.60 -40.88
CA LEU A 12 -20.18 -17.11 -39.57
C LEU A 12 -19.55 -15.96 -38.76
N THR A 13 -20.27 -15.47 -37.75
CA THR A 13 -19.71 -14.60 -36.71
C THR A 13 -18.96 -15.44 -35.68
N LEU A 14 -17.62 -15.44 -35.74
CA LEU A 14 -16.80 -15.99 -34.67
C LEU A 14 -16.89 -15.08 -33.43
N ALA A 15 -17.62 -15.54 -32.41
CA ALA A 15 -17.57 -14.94 -31.09
C ALA A 15 -16.20 -15.24 -30.45
N ALA A 16 -15.32 -14.23 -30.43
CA ALA A 16 -14.05 -14.28 -29.72
C ALA A 16 -14.31 -14.29 -28.20
N ALA A 17 -14.41 -15.48 -27.60
CA ALA A 17 -14.33 -15.65 -26.17
C ALA A 17 -12.90 -15.32 -25.73
N SER A 18 -12.67 -14.11 -25.21
CA SER A 18 -11.40 -13.76 -24.57
C SER A 18 -11.25 -14.60 -23.30
N PRO A 19 -10.18 -15.41 -23.14
CA PRO A 19 -9.95 -16.11 -21.89
C PRO A 19 -9.70 -15.05 -20.82
N ARG A 20 -10.59 -15.01 -19.82
CA ARG A 20 -10.35 -14.24 -18.60
C ARG A 20 -9.15 -14.89 -17.92
N ALA A 21 -7.98 -14.29 -18.04
CA ALA A 21 -6.81 -14.70 -17.28
C ALA A 21 -7.23 -14.71 -15.80
N ALA A 22 -7.25 -15.90 -15.19
CA ALA A 22 -7.32 -16.01 -13.74
C ALA A 22 -6.13 -15.21 -13.21
N GLY A 23 -6.39 -14.10 -12.53
CA GLY A 23 -5.33 -13.28 -11.96
C GLY A 23 -4.51 -14.16 -11.01
N ALA A 24 -3.22 -14.32 -11.29
CA ALA A 24 -2.32 -15.00 -10.37
C ALA A 24 -2.30 -14.23 -9.04
N ASP A 25 -2.51 -14.91 -7.91
CA ASP A 25 -2.35 -14.30 -6.60
C ASP A 25 -0.87 -13.90 -6.44
N PRO A 26 -0.54 -12.59 -6.33
CA PRO A 26 0.85 -12.15 -6.17
C PRO A 26 1.50 -12.69 -4.89
N ALA A 27 0.70 -13.17 -3.93
CA ALA A 27 1.20 -13.82 -2.72
C ALA A 27 1.63 -15.27 -2.96
N ARG A 28 1.52 -15.80 -4.18
CA ARG A 28 1.80 -17.20 -4.55
C ARG A 28 2.68 -17.27 -5.81
N PRO A 29 3.94 -16.82 -5.71
CA PRO A 29 4.89 -16.96 -6.80
C PRO A 29 5.21 -18.42 -7.07
N ARG A 30 5.26 -18.81 -8.35
CA ARG A 30 5.66 -20.16 -8.80
C ARG A 30 7.13 -20.22 -9.18
N THR A 31 7.75 -19.06 -9.36
CA THR A 31 9.17 -18.93 -9.73
C THR A 31 9.81 -17.84 -8.88
N ASP A 32 11.13 -17.88 -8.72
CA ASP A 32 11.88 -16.82 -8.05
C ASP A 32 11.63 -15.45 -8.71
N ALA A 33 11.52 -15.40 -10.04
CA ALA A 33 11.24 -14.18 -10.79
C ALA A 33 9.88 -13.56 -10.42
N GLU A 34 8.86 -14.38 -10.15
CA GLU A 34 7.54 -13.93 -9.69
C GLU A 34 7.56 -13.44 -8.23
N ALA A 35 8.50 -13.92 -7.41
CA ALA A 35 8.62 -13.53 -6.00
C ALA A 35 9.34 -12.18 -5.81
N LEU A 36 10.04 -11.69 -6.83
CA LEU A 36 10.80 -10.45 -6.76
C LEU A 36 9.94 -9.23 -6.43
N GLY A 37 10.53 -8.30 -5.68
CA GLY A 37 9.91 -7.03 -5.35
C GLY A 37 9.62 -6.88 -3.86
N THR A 38 8.61 -6.09 -3.54
CA THR A 38 8.40 -5.58 -2.18
C THR A 38 7.29 -6.33 -1.46
N TRP A 39 7.58 -6.72 -0.23
CA TRP A 39 6.70 -7.51 0.63
C TRP A 39 6.59 -6.87 2.01
N THR A 40 5.42 -6.99 2.63
CA THR A 40 5.21 -6.65 4.04
C THR A 40 5.35 -7.92 4.88
N LEU A 41 6.36 -7.95 5.76
CA LEU A 41 6.46 -8.90 6.86
C LEU A 41 5.84 -8.28 8.12
N ALA A 42 4.96 -9.00 8.79
CA ALA A 42 4.32 -8.56 10.02
C ALA A 42 4.37 -9.64 11.10
N LEU A 43 4.46 -9.24 12.36
CA LEU A 43 4.18 -10.14 13.47
C LEU A 43 2.66 -10.31 13.55
N ASP A 44 2.18 -11.55 13.53
CA ASP A 44 0.75 -11.83 13.50
C ASP A 44 0.07 -11.38 14.80
N GLY A 45 -1.14 -10.85 14.69
CA GLY A 45 -1.88 -10.30 15.84
C GLY A 45 -1.26 -9.03 16.45
N SER A 46 -0.32 -8.38 15.74
CA SER A 46 0.42 -7.21 16.22
C SER A 46 0.44 -6.09 15.17
N TYR A 47 0.74 -4.87 15.61
CA TYR A 47 0.96 -3.72 14.72
C TYR A 47 2.40 -3.65 14.18
N ARG A 48 3.29 -4.54 14.63
CA ARG A 48 4.70 -4.56 14.23
C ARG A 48 4.83 -5.14 12.83
N ARG A 49 5.33 -4.33 11.90
CA ARG A 49 5.55 -4.72 10.51
C ARG A 49 6.75 -4.01 9.90
N CYS A 50 7.34 -4.63 8.90
CA CYS A 50 8.45 -4.09 8.12
C CYS A 50 8.23 -4.40 6.63
N VAL A 51 8.72 -3.50 5.79
CA VAL A 51 8.85 -3.75 4.36
C VAL A 51 10.19 -4.42 4.07
N VAL A 52 10.13 -5.58 3.42
CA VAL A 52 11.30 -6.33 2.93
C VAL A 52 11.27 -6.38 1.41
N THR A 53 12.44 -6.51 0.80
CA THR A 53 12.59 -6.61 -0.66
C THR A 53 13.29 -7.93 -1.00
N LEU A 54 12.61 -8.73 -1.81
CA LEU A 54 13.14 -9.94 -2.40
C LEU A 54 13.83 -9.54 -3.70
N THR A 55 15.17 -9.60 -3.70
CA THR A 55 16.00 -9.20 -4.84
C THR A 55 16.49 -10.42 -5.61
N SER A 56 16.99 -10.25 -6.83
CA SER A 56 17.65 -11.31 -7.61
C SER A 56 19.14 -11.46 -7.33
N GLU A 57 19.73 -10.56 -6.53
CA GLU A 57 21.15 -10.59 -6.19
C GLU A 57 21.49 -11.88 -5.45
N ALA A 58 22.57 -12.58 -5.83
CA ALA A 58 22.94 -13.84 -5.20
C ALA A 58 23.37 -13.64 -3.74
N ALA A 59 22.97 -14.57 -2.86
CA ALA A 59 23.39 -14.65 -1.48
C ALA A 59 23.61 -16.12 -1.07
N SER A 60 24.25 -16.34 0.08
CA SER A 60 24.39 -17.69 0.64
C SER A 60 23.02 -18.35 0.76
N GLY A 61 22.81 -19.48 0.06
CA GLY A 61 21.55 -20.20 0.12
C GLY A 61 20.43 -19.65 -0.76
N GLY A 62 20.65 -18.66 -1.63
CA GLY A 62 19.59 -18.18 -2.53
C GLY A 62 19.86 -16.77 -3.02
N HIS A 63 18.92 -15.87 -2.76
CA HIS A 63 19.00 -14.48 -3.17
C HIS A 63 18.95 -13.54 -1.96
N ALA A 64 19.50 -12.33 -2.11
CA ALA A 64 19.61 -11.38 -1.03
C ALA A 64 18.22 -10.86 -0.61
N LEU A 65 17.96 -10.92 0.69
CA LEU A 65 16.82 -10.30 1.35
C LEU A 65 17.24 -8.93 1.88
N ARG A 66 16.56 -7.86 1.44
CA ARG A 66 16.90 -6.48 1.81
C ARG A 66 15.80 -5.83 2.63
N PHE A 67 16.17 -4.94 3.56
CA PHE A 67 15.22 -4.18 4.36
C PHE A 67 15.90 -2.95 4.98
N PRO A 68 15.15 -1.87 5.28
CA PRO A 68 15.68 -0.71 5.98
C PRO A 68 16.26 -1.07 7.35
N ALA A 69 17.32 -0.37 7.77
CA ALA A 69 18.00 -0.65 9.04
C ALA A 69 17.05 -0.60 10.28
N GLY A 70 16.05 0.28 10.25
CA GLY A 70 15.06 0.42 11.33
C GLY A 70 14.17 -0.81 11.53
N CYS A 71 14.07 -1.69 10.54
CA CYS A 71 13.22 -2.87 10.61
C CYS A 71 13.62 -3.87 11.69
N ARG A 72 14.91 -3.97 12.02
CA ARG A 72 15.41 -4.86 13.09
C ARG A 72 14.86 -4.50 14.47
N ARG A 73 14.48 -3.23 14.69
CA ARG A 73 13.80 -2.79 15.92
C ARG A 73 12.32 -3.18 15.89
N ALA A 74 11.69 -3.02 14.72
CA ALA A 74 10.28 -3.36 14.53
C ALA A 74 10.05 -4.89 14.60
N LEU A 75 10.92 -5.69 14.01
CA LEU A 75 10.85 -7.16 13.96
C LEU A 75 12.25 -7.76 14.22
N PRO A 76 12.57 -8.12 15.48
CA PRO A 76 13.89 -8.63 15.87
C PRO A 76 14.33 -9.90 15.16
N ILE A 77 13.39 -10.70 14.65
CA ILE A 77 13.72 -11.89 13.82
C ILE A 77 14.57 -11.52 12.61
N LEU A 78 14.43 -10.29 12.07
CA LEU A 78 15.22 -9.79 10.95
C LEU A 78 16.71 -9.62 11.27
N ASN A 79 17.14 -9.71 12.53
CA ASN A 79 18.56 -9.71 12.86
C ASN A 79 19.28 -10.97 12.36
N GLY A 80 18.55 -12.08 12.24
CA GLY A 80 19.09 -13.35 11.80
C GLY A 80 18.80 -13.69 10.35
N LEU A 81 18.26 -12.76 9.54
CA LEU A 81 17.91 -13.04 8.14
C LEU A 81 18.81 -12.28 7.17
N SER A 82 19.22 -12.96 6.10
CA SER A 82 20.06 -12.38 5.05
C SER A 82 19.61 -12.75 3.63
N ALA A 83 18.93 -13.88 3.47
CA ALA A 83 18.59 -14.41 2.15
C ALA A 83 17.15 -14.93 2.08
N TRP A 84 16.69 -15.16 0.86
CA TRP A 84 15.42 -15.81 0.55
C TRP A 84 15.59 -16.80 -0.61
N ARG A 85 14.68 -17.78 -0.70
CA ARG A 85 14.58 -18.73 -1.82
C ARG A 85 13.15 -19.25 -1.94
N LEU A 86 12.69 -19.55 -3.15
CA LEU A 86 11.51 -20.39 -3.35
C LEU A 86 11.92 -21.85 -3.56
N GLU A 87 11.49 -22.74 -2.66
CA GLU A 87 11.86 -24.16 -2.71
C GLU A 87 10.75 -25.02 -2.08
N ASP A 88 10.47 -26.19 -2.66
CA ASP A 88 9.43 -27.13 -2.21
C ASP A 88 8.03 -26.51 -1.99
N GLY A 89 7.66 -25.52 -2.81
CA GLY A 89 6.37 -24.83 -2.65
C GLY A 89 6.31 -23.92 -1.43
N ALA A 90 7.46 -23.49 -0.91
CA ALA A 90 7.55 -22.52 0.17
C ALA A 90 8.51 -21.38 -0.18
N LEU A 91 8.13 -20.17 0.25
CA LEU A 91 9.01 -19.01 0.24
C LEU A 91 9.77 -18.98 1.57
N ARG A 92 11.06 -19.32 1.53
CA ARG A 92 11.90 -19.46 2.72
C ARG A 92 12.75 -18.21 2.93
N PHE A 93 12.81 -17.69 4.16
CA PHE A 93 13.81 -16.71 4.58
C PHE A 93 14.90 -17.41 5.40
N LEU A 94 16.15 -17.08 5.09
CA LEU A 94 17.33 -17.81 5.50
C LEU A 94 18.28 -16.95 6.33
N ASP A 95 19.02 -17.59 7.22
CA ASP A 95 20.16 -17.00 7.94
C ASP A 95 21.44 -16.93 7.07
N PRO A 96 22.52 -16.29 7.56
CA PRO A 96 23.80 -16.22 6.84
C PRO A 96 24.42 -17.59 6.52
N GLU A 97 24.08 -18.62 7.29
CA GLU A 97 24.48 -20.02 7.11
C GLU A 97 23.55 -20.80 6.16
N ALA A 98 22.64 -20.11 5.46
CA ALA A 98 21.66 -20.68 4.54
C ALA A 98 20.64 -21.63 5.18
N LYS A 99 20.40 -21.52 6.49
CA LYS A 99 19.37 -22.31 7.20
C LYS A 99 18.03 -21.57 7.15
N PRO A 100 16.92 -22.28 6.93
CA PRO A 100 15.59 -21.68 6.96
C PRO A 100 15.22 -21.26 8.39
N VAL A 101 14.84 -19.99 8.52
CA VAL A 101 14.36 -19.39 9.79
C VAL A 101 12.86 -19.14 9.74
N LEU A 102 12.33 -18.73 8.57
CA LEU A 102 10.90 -18.61 8.32
C LEU A 102 10.57 -19.37 7.03
N ASP A 103 9.63 -20.29 7.11
CA ASP A 103 9.17 -21.11 5.98
C ASP A 103 7.69 -20.77 5.69
N PHE A 104 7.46 -19.98 4.65
CA PHE A 104 6.13 -19.54 4.24
C PHE A 104 5.56 -20.49 3.18
N ALA A 105 4.77 -21.47 3.61
CA ALA A 105 4.11 -22.40 2.70
C ALA A 105 3.16 -21.68 1.74
N LEU A 106 3.31 -21.92 0.43
CA LEU A 106 2.44 -21.37 -0.61
C LEU A 106 1.11 -22.16 -0.68
N ALA A 107 0.28 -22.05 0.37
CA ALA A 107 -1.01 -22.74 0.43
C ALA A 107 -2.01 -22.18 -0.59
N GLU A 108 -2.93 -22.98 -1.14
CA GLU A 108 -3.89 -22.50 -2.15
C GLU A 108 -4.90 -21.45 -1.62
N THR A 109 -4.91 -21.20 -0.31
CA THR A 109 -5.78 -20.21 0.31
C THR A 109 -5.32 -18.78 -0.02
N PRO A 110 -6.22 -17.92 -0.53
CA PRO A 110 -5.91 -16.53 -0.80
C PRO A 110 -5.47 -15.77 0.46
N GLY A 111 -4.50 -14.87 0.30
CA GLY A 111 -4.09 -13.93 1.34
C GLY A 111 -2.66 -14.11 1.86
N ALA A 112 -2.38 -13.41 2.96
CA ALA A 112 -1.04 -13.37 3.56
C ALA A 112 -0.56 -14.78 3.93
N LEU A 113 0.65 -15.10 3.49
CA LEU A 113 1.38 -16.30 3.88
C LEU A 113 1.67 -16.26 5.38
N LYS A 114 1.77 -17.43 6.01
CA LYS A 114 2.07 -17.56 7.45
C LYS A 114 3.26 -18.47 7.66
N ALA A 115 4.11 -18.12 8.62
CA ALA A 115 5.24 -18.94 9.06
C ALA A 115 5.43 -18.78 10.57
N ALA A 116 5.86 -19.84 11.24
CA ALA A 116 6.28 -19.77 12.64
C ALA A 116 7.80 -19.54 12.72
N GLY A 117 8.26 -18.72 13.65
CA GLY A 117 9.67 -18.46 13.90
C GLY A 117 9.86 -17.85 15.28
N SER A 118 10.92 -18.24 15.99
CA SER A 118 11.23 -17.75 17.35
C SER A 118 10.06 -17.79 18.35
N GLY A 119 9.16 -18.79 18.24
CA GLY A 119 7.97 -18.92 19.10
C GLY A 119 6.81 -17.99 18.75
N GLU A 120 6.92 -17.23 17.66
CA GLU A 120 5.91 -16.29 17.17
C GLU A 120 5.43 -16.69 15.76
N THR A 121 4.26 -16.17 15.36
CA THR A 121 3.74 -16.34 14.00
C THR A 121 3.95 -15.05 13.21
N TYR A 122 4.45 -15.18 11.99
CA TYR A 122 4.70 -14.08 11.07
C TYR A 122 3.78 -14.19 9.86
N ALA A 123 3.32 -13.05 9.36
CA ALA A 123 2.53 -12.91 8.15
C ALA A 123 3.34 -12.22 7.06
N LEU A 124 3.32 -12.76 5.84
CA LEU A 124 4.01 -12.20 4.68
C LEU A 124 3.01 -11.97 3.55
N ALA A 125 2.94 -10.75 3.04
CA ALA A 125 2.06 -10.39 1.94
C ALA A 125 2.79 -9.50 0.92
N PRO A 126 2.53 -9.64 -0.38
CA PRO A 126 3.06 -8.73 -1.38
C PRO A 126 2.53 -7.32 -1.07
N GLU A 127 3.34 -6.30 -1.29
CA GLU A 127 2.88 -4.92 -1.14
C GLU A 127 1.96 -4.55 -2.33
N GLY A 128 0.67 -4.88 -2.19
CA GLY A 128 -0.40 -4.41 -3.06
C GLY A 128 -1.09 -3.15 -2.50
N PRO A 129 -2.09 -2.59 -3.22
CA PRO A 129 -2.97 -1.58 -2.63
C PRO A 129 -3.56 -2.14 -1.34
N ARG A 130 -3.34 -1.42 -0.24
CA ARG A 130 -3.60 -1.83 1.15
C ARG A 130 -4.97 -2.51 1.30
N ALA A 131 -5.00 -3.84 1.45
CA ALA A 131 -6.23 -4.56 1.74
C ALA A 131 -6.71 -4.20 3.14
N ALA A 132 -7.95 -3.70 3.23
CA ALA A 132 -8.64 -3.53 4.50
C ALA A 132 -8.91 -4.91 5.14
N PRO A 133 -8.93 -5.01 6.48
CA PRO A 133 -9.18 -6.28 7.16
C PRO A 133 -10.53 -6.89 6.72
N PRO A 134 -10.63 -8.23 6.65
CA PRO A 134 -11.85 -8.90 6.20
C PRO A 134 -12.99 -8.65 7.21
N LEU A 135 -14.10 -8.12 6.71
CA LEU A 135 -15.35 -8.01 7.46
C LEU A 135 -16.05 -9.39 7.52
N PRO A 136 -16.81 -9.69 8.60
CA PRO A 136 -17.47 -10.98 8.77
C PRO A 136 -18.48 -11.27 7.64
N PRO A 137 -18.74 -12.56 7.34
CA PRO A 137 -19.58 -12.93 6.21
C PRO A 137 -21.04 -12.53 6.46
N VAL A 138 -21.53 -11.58 5.67
CA VAL A 138 -22.96 -11.33 5.52
C VAL A 138 -23.50 -12.30 4.47
N THR A 139 -24.54 -13.05 4.83
CA THR A 139 -25.25 -13.98 3.93
C THR A 139 -25.86 -13.19 2.77
N PRO A 140 -25.57 -13.54 1.49
CA PRO A 140 -26.08 -12.79 0.37
C PRO A 140 -27.54 -13.13 0.11
N VAL A 141 -28.44 -12.18 0.36
CA VAL A 141 -29.74 -12.13 -0.33
C VAL A 141 -29.44 -11.90 -1.81
N ALA A 142 -30.08 -12.70 -2.68
CA ALA A 142 -29.89 -12.64 -4.12
C ALA A 142 -30.11 -11.20 -4.64
N LEU A 143 -29.03 -10.59 -5.12
CA LEU A 143 -29.07 -9.30 -5.80
C LEU A 143 -29.57 -9.50 -7.24
N PRO A 144 -30.45 -8.63 -7.76
CA PRO A 144 -30.78 -8.64 -9.18
C PRO A 144 -29.53 -8.40 -10.03
N GLN A 145 -29.51 -9.06 -11.19
CA GLN A 145 -28.40 -9.10 -12.13
C GLN A 145 -27.81 -7.71 -12.38
N SER A 146 -26.50 -7.60 -12.20
CA SER A 146 -25.75 -6.36 -12.35
C SER A 146 -25.93 -5.80 -13.76
N ALA A 147 -26.52 -4.61 -13.83
CA ALA A 147 -26.32 -3.71 -14.96
C ALA A 147 -24.80 -3.50 -15.19
N PRO A 148 -24.35 -3.26 -16.44
CA PRO A 148 -22.95 -2.96 -16.71
C PRO A 148 -22.49 -1.87 -15.76
N ALA A 149 -21.35 -2.10 -15.10
CA ALA A 149 -20.80 -1.22 -14.08
C ALA A 149 -20.78 0.22 -14.62
N ALA A 150 -21.74 1.02 -14.17
CA ALA A 150 -21.68 2.44 -14.34
C ALA A 150 -20.36 2.89 -13.70
N LYS A 151 -19.58 3.66 -14.46
CA LYS A 151 -18.43 4.39 -13.95
C LYS A 151 -18.86 4.98 -12.59
N PRO A 152 -18.12 4.75 -11.49
CA PRO A 152 -18.47 5.33 -10.20
C PRO A 152 -18.77 6.82 -10.42
N PRO A 153 -19.84 7.39 -9.82
CA PRO A 153 -20.07 8.82 -9.89
C PRO A 153 -18.75 9.53 -9.54
N PRO A 154 -18.33 10.56 -10.31
CA PRO A 154 -17.09 11.29 -10.05
C PRO A 154 -17.03 11.89 -8.63
N ASP A 155 -18.15 11.88 -7.92
CA ASP A 155 -18.38 12.50 -6.62
C ASP A 155 -17.87 11.69 -5.41
N LEU A 156 -17.28 10.50 -5.61
CA LEU A 156 -16.73 9.68 -4.52
C LEU A 156 -15.25 9.96 -4.20
N TRP A 157 -14.58 10.79 -4.99
CA TRP A 157 -13.26 11.30 -4.66
C TRP A 157 -13.45 12.63 -3.93
N PRO A 158 -12.82 12.85 -2.76
CA PRO A 158 -12.89 14.15 -2.12
C PRO A 158 -12.34 15.18 -3.08
N THR A 159 -13.21 16.09 -3.54
CA THR A 159 -12.84 17.14 -4.49
C THR A 159 -11.79 18.02 -3.82
N PRO A 160 -10.53 18.01 -4.31
CA PRO A 160 -9.51 18.89 -3.77
C PRO A 160 -9.90 20.34 -4.07
N PRO A 161 -9.49 21.33 -3.25
CA PRO A 161 -9.70 22.73 -3.58
C PRO A 161 -9.18 23.06 -4.99
N ALA A 162 -9.94 23.80 -5.78
CA ALA A 162 -9.52 24.14 -7.14
C ALA A 162 -8.30 25.08 -7.17
N ALA A 163 -8.08 25.83 -6.09
CA ALA A 163 -7.08 26.89 -6.01
C ALA A 163 -6.40 26.89 -4.61
N PRO A 164 -5.15 27.39 -4.50
CA PRO A 164 -4.40 27.40 -3.25
C PRO A 164 -5.08 28.19 -2.12
N GLU A 165 -5.89 29.20 -2.45
CA GLU A 165 -6.67 29.97 -1.47
C GLU A 165 -7.63 29.08 -0.68
N GLY A 166 -8.15 28.01 -1.30
CA GLY A 166 -8.98 27.02 -0.63
C GLY A 166 -8.20 26.07 0.30
N VAL A 167 -6.87 26.08 0.21
CA VAL A 167 -5.95 25.31 1.06
C VAL A 167 -5.39 26.16 2.20
N ALA A 168 -5.41 27.48 2.10
CA ALA A 168 -4.97 28.35 3.18
C ALA A 168 -5.85 28.18 4.44
N GLY A 169 -5.24 28.24 5.62
CA GLY A 169 -5.93 28.14 6.90
C GLY A 169 -5.13 27.41 7.99
N VAL A 170 -5.80 27.15 9.11
CA VAL A 170 -5.21 26.44 10.24
C VAL A 170 -5.51 24.94 10.14
N TYR A 171 -4.49 24.13 10.37
CA TYR A 171 -4.57 22.68 10.32
C TYR A 171 -4.09 22.08 11.63
N ALA A 172 -4.80 21.08 12.13
CA ALA A 172 -4.36 20.21 13.19
C ALA A 172 -3.62 19.00 12.59
N LEU A 173 -2.49 18.63 13.18
CA LEU A 173 -1.77 17.41 12.86
C LEU A 173 -2.25 16.28 13.77
N ASP A 174 -2.91 15.30 13.17
CA ASP A 174 -3.37 14.09 13.82
C ASP A 174 -2.39 12.93 13.55
N ARG A 175 -2.03 12.21 14.61
CA ARG A 175 -1.34 10.92 14.59
C ARG A 175 -2.36 9.80 14.83
N TYR A 176 -1.92 8.54 14.72
CA TYR A 176 -2.82 7.39 14.92
C TYR A 176 -3.42 7.35 16.33
N ALA A 177 -2.61 7.57 17.37
CA ALA A 177 -3.03 7.50 18.76
C ALA A 177 -3.33 8.88 19.38
N GLU A 178 -2.89 9.97 18.74
CA GLU A 178 -2.93 11.31 19.31
C GLU A 178 -3.49 12.29 18.28
N THR A 179 -4.56 12.99 18.64
CA THR A 179 -5.15 14.04 17.80
C THR A 179 -4.60 15.41 18.18
N GLU A 180 -4.52 16.30 17.21
CA GLU A 180 -4.07 17.70 17.39
C GLU A 180 -2.72 17.82 18.13
N THR A 181 -1.77 16.98 17.77
CA THR A 181 -0.41 17.00 18.33
C THR A 181 0.33 18.31 18.04
N CYS A 182 0.02 18.94 16.90
CA CYS A 182 0.49 20.28 16.53
C CYS A 182 -0.60 21.03 15.74
N ARG A 183 -0.46 22.35 15.68
CA ARG A 183 -1.21 23.18 14.74
C ARG A 183 -0.28 23.90 13.77
N LEU A 184 -0.72 24.01 12.52
CA LEU A 184 -0.01 24.64 11.42
C LEU A 184 -0.89 25.74 10.83
N ALA A 185 -0.34 26.92 10.60
CA ALA A 185 -0.96 27.97 9.79
C ALA A 185 -0.34 27.92 8.39
N LEU A 186 -1.18 27.71 7.37
CA LEU A 186 -0.83 27.82 5.96
C LEU A 186 -1.35 29.17 5.46
N ASP A 187 -0.46 30.15 5.39
CA ASP A 187 -0.74 31.46 4.77
C ASP A 187 -0.28 31.45 3.31
N PRO A 188 -0.72 32.38 2.44
CA PRO A 188 -0.22 32.46 1.07
C PRO A 188 1.32 32.48 1.00
N GLY A 189 1.93 31.39 0.52
CA GLY A 189 3.38 31.24 0.36
C GLY A 189 4.19 30.95 1.63
N ALA A 190 3.57 30.90 2.82
CA ALA A 190 4.26 30.67 4.09
C ALA A 190 3.56 29.61 4.93
N LEU A 191 4.36 28.84 5.68
CA LEU A 191 3.86 27.89 6.66
C LEU A 191 4.48 28.20 8.02
N ARG A 192 3.65 28.33 9.06
CA ARG A 192 4.09 28.49 10.44
C ARG A 192 3.58 27.34 11.31
N VAL A 193 4.48 26.71 12.06
CA VAL A 193 4.08 25.84 13.17
C VAL A 193 3.65 26.73 14.33
N LEU A 194 2.43 26.53 14.85
CA LEU A 194 1.92 27.29 15.99
C LEU A 194 2.50 26.76 17.30
N GLU A 195 2.42 27.58 18.35
CA GLU A 195 2.92 27.21 19.68
C GLU A 195 2.21 25.96 20.25
N GLY A 196 2.91 25.25 21.14
CA GLY A 196 2.41 24.03 21.75
C GLY A 196 2.51 22.78 20.88
N CYS A 197 3.30 22.82 19.80
CA CYS A 197 3.55 21.65 18.97
C CYS A 197 4.33 20.56 19.73
N ARG A 198 3.71 19.38 19.90
CA ARG A 198 4.27 18.21 20.60
C ARG A 198 4.81 17.15 19.64
N ASP A 199 4.62 17.32 18.33
CA ASP A 199 5.07 16.37 17.33
C ASP A 199 6.55 16.59 16.98
N LEU A 200 7.41 15.71 17.51
CA LEU A 200 8.86 15.76 17.25
C LEU A 200 9.20 15.64 15.76
N GLY A 201 8.43 14.86 15.00
CA GLY A 201 8.67 14.67 13.56
C GLY A 201 8.51 15.97 12.77
N LEU A 202 7.46 16.74 13.07
CA LEU A 202 7.17 18.02 12.45
C LEU A 202 8.15 19.09 12.91
N THR A 203 8.53 19.10 14.20
CA THR A 203 9.56 20.02 14.72
C THR A 203 10.91 19.79 14.06
N VAL A 204 11.31 18.53 13.82
CA VAL A 204 12.55 18.20 13.11
C VAL A 204 12.46 18.51 11.61
N PHE A 205 11.29 18.28 11.01
CA PHE A 205 11.05 18.62 9.60
C PHE A 205 11.11 20.14 9.37
N ASP A 206 10.69 20.95 10.35
CA ASP A 206 10.72 22.42 10.33
C ASP A 206 10.14 22.99 9.02
N PRO A 207 8.84 22.77 8.73
CA PRO A 207 8.20 23.29 7.54
C PRO A 207 8.10 24.82 7.61
N VAL A 208 8.48 25.50 6.53
CA VAL A 208 8.49 26.97 6.43
C VAL A 208 7.67 27.51 5.27
N SER A 209 7.41 26.69 4.26
CA SER A 209 6.57 27.06 3.12
C SER A 209 5.79 25.86 2.62
N TRP A 210 4.81 26.13 1.76
CA TRP A 210 4.00 25.11 1.12
C TRP A 210 3.68 25.50 -0.32
N ARG A 211 3.31 24.51 -1.11
CA ARG A 211 2.90 24.65 -2.51
C ARG A 211 1.72 23.76 -2.79
N TYR A 212 0.80 24.22 -3.61
CA TYR A 212 -0.36 23.43 -4.05
C TYR A 212 -0.42 23.38 -5.56
N GLU A 213 -0.34 22.17 -6.12
CA GLU A 213 -0.36 21.93 -7.56
C GLU A 213 -1.16 20.66 -7.85
N SER A 214 -2.08 20.72 -8.81
CA SER A 214 -2.83 19.57 -9.34
C SER A 214 -3.43 18.67 -8.24
N GLY A 215 -4.03 19.26 -7.20
CA GLY A 215 -4.66 18.51 -6.12
C GLY A 215 -3.72 18.02 -5.03
N ARG A 216 -2.42 18.37 -5.08
CA ARG A 216 -1.39 17.91 -4.14
C ARG A 216 -0.86 19.06 -3.32
N LEU A 217 -0.84 18.89 -1.99
CA LEU A 217 -0.24 19.85 -1.06
C LEU A 217 1.17 19.40 -0.73
N THR A 218 2.17 20.22 -1.05
CA THR A 218 3.58 19.97 -0.71
C THR A 218 3.99 20.87 0.43
N LEU A 219 4.50 20.30 1.51
CA LEU A 219 5.16 21.05 2.59
C LEU A 219 6.66 21.04 2.34
N ILE A 220 7.30 22.20 2.54
CA ILE A 220 8.72 22.42 2.27
C ILE A 220 9.40 22.82 3.57
N ALA A 221 10.36 22.00 3.98
CA ALA A 221 11.22 22.24 5.13
C ALA A 221 12.17 23.41 4.89
N ARG A 222 12.64 24.05 5.97
CA ARG A 222 13.72 25.05 5.92
C ARG A 222 14.96 24.56 5.18
N ARG A 223 15.27 23.27 5.32
CA ARG A 223 16.42 22.60 4.68
C ARG A 223 16.13 22.11 3.26
N GLY A 224 14.98 22.45 2.67
CA GLY A 224 14.59 22.07 1.30
C GLY A 224 13.98 20.67 1.16
N HIS A 225 13.91 19.88 2.22
CA HIS A 225 13.20 18.59 2.19
C HIS A 225 11.70 18.80 1.94
N VAL A 226 11.11 17.93 1.14
CA VAL A 226 9.70 18.03 0.77
C VAL A 226 8.89 16.84 1.25
N VAL A 227 7.64 17.10 1.61
CA VAL A 227 6.63 16.08 1.89
C VAL A 227 5.40 16.39 1.07
N THR A 228 4.97 15.45 0.24
CA THR A 228 3.73 15.57 -0.54
C THR A 228 2.58 14.94 0.23
N LEU A 229 1.45 15.65 0.24
CA LEU A 229 0.21 15.26 0.88
C LEU A 229 -0.89 15.13 -0.18
N LEU A 230 -1.68 14.08 -0.02
CA LEU A 230 -2.85 13.78 -0.83
C LEU A 230 -4.15 14.10 -0.09
N PRO A 231 -5.19 14.57 -0.78
CA PRO A 231 -6.50 14.78 -0.20
C PRO A 231 -7.14 13.42 0.13
N VAL A 232 -7.73 13.30 1.31
CA VAL A 232 -8.41 12.07 1.79
C VAL A 232 -9.82 12.34 2.32
N GLY A 233 -10.30 13.56 2.17
CA GLY A 233 -11.57 14.06 2.69
C GLY A 233 -11.56 15.58 2.65
N GLU A 234 -12.71 16.22 2.87
CA GLU A 234 -12.77 17.68 2.95
C GLU A 234 -11.82 18.22 4.01
N GLY A 235 -10.89 19.09 3.59
CA GLY A 235 -9.89 19.68 4.47
C GLY A 235 -8.92 18.68 5.10
N ARG A 236 -8.87 17.42 4.64
CA ARG A 236 -7.98 16.39 5.19
C ARG A 236 -6.92 15.98 4.18
N TRP A 237 -5.67 16.02 4.63
CA TRP A 237 -4.48 15.73 3.82
C TRP A 237 -3.64 14.65 4.48
N ARG A 238 -3.16 13.70 3.71
CA ARG A 238 -2.38 12.56 4.21
C ARG A 238 -1.06 12.45 3.48
N ARG A 239 0.02 12.17 4.19
CA ARG A 239 1.35 12.01 3.62
C ARG A 239 1.45 10.85 2.61
N GLU A 240 2.17 11.10 1.52
CA GLU A 240 2.55 10.11 0.50
C GLU A 240 4.07 10.22 0.17
N PRO A 241 4.82 9.11 0.13
CA PRO A 241 4.49 7.79 0.68
C PRO A 241 4.39 7.84 2.22
N GLN A 242 3.62 6.93 2.83
CA GLN A 242 3.49 6.82 4.29
C GLN A 242 4.73 6.20 4.95
N VAL A 243 5.84 6.88 4.83
CA VAL A 243 7.13 6.47 5.40
C VAL A 243 7.29 7.09 6.78
N GLY A 244 7.74 6.28 7.74
CA GLY A 244 7.91 6.69 9.13
C GLY A 244 6.58 6.83 9.87
N MET A 245 6.51 7.75 10.84
CA MET A 245 5.27 8.01 11.58
C MET A 245 4.25 8.66 10.63
N ALA A 246 3.13 7.99 10.39
CA ALA A 246 2.04 8.52 9.58
C ALA A 246 1.35 9.69 10.30
N PHE A 247 0.88 10.68 9.53
CA PHE A 247 0.01 11.75 10.03
C PHE A 247 -1.04 12.12 9.00
N VAL A 248 -2.08 12.79 9.50
CA VAL A 248 -3.10 13.47 8.71
C VAL A 248 -3.15 14.92 9.16
N LEU A 249 -3.13 15.86 8.21
CA LEU A 249 -3.53 17.23 8.49
C LEU A 249 -5.03 17.33 8.32
N ARG A 250 -5.71 17.94 9.28
CA ARG A 250 -7.14 18.20 9.24
C ARG A 250 -7.37 19.70 9.43
N ARG A 251 -8.13 20.31 8.53
CA ARG A 251 -8.48 21.73 8.63
C ARG A 251 -9.27 21.95 9.92
N VAL A 252 -8.84 22.94 10.69
CA VAL A 252 -9.56 23.40 11.88
C VAL A 252 -10.49 24.51 11.38
N ALA A 253 -11.78 24.37 11.63
CA ALA A 253 -12.72 25.45 11.35
C ALA A 253 -12.33 26.69 12.17
N PRO A 254 -12.41 27.90 11.59
CA PRO A 254 -12.23 29.13 12.36
C PRO A 254 -13.25 29.25 13.49
#